data_AF-A0A5N9GHB8-F1
#
_entry.id   AF-A0A5N9GHB8-F1
#
_cell.length_a   1.000
_cell.length_b   1.000
_cell.length_c   1.000
_cell.angle_alpha   90.00
_cell.angle_beta   90.00
_cell.angle_gamma   90.00
#
_symmetry.space_group_name_H-M   'P 1'
#
loop_
_entity.id
_entity.type
_entity.pdbx_description
1 polymer ?
#
loop_
_entity_poly.entity_id
_entity_poly.type
_entity_poly.pdbx_seq_one_letter_code
_entity_poly.pdbx_strand_id
1 'polypeptide(L)'
;MRNSVLVFLLLAMFAVILAACGGSESEDTAAAKPAAEKPAAASLTLEEAAAQRAGGPGSFYVGDLSQLVGPAPGPTLGDANDMINLAGLERERYLFDSAYYDGLVKKSNFTNPTELVYDGEPIEIQVTCINRTLATCKLVEEVLIKNTAERTQGKLNLTVTSFPELGLAGPDSLALVRDGTIAFTEITSGYVAGDLPQLEITFLYGLYPDHEIEYKANAAVQGYLEELIQKDTGGGQVISRMWVSGGDNFFFCRDKINTAADFKGKKVRSHGAALSDWIEGFGANAQFVAFAEVYTALERGILDCGVTVAFAAHGQRWYEVTDYM
;
A
#
# COMPACT_ATOMS: atom_id res chain seq x y z
N MET A 1 9.30 66.56 -5.52
CA MET A 1 8.82 66.87 -4.15
C MET A 1 9.00 65.58 -3.33
N ARG A 2 10.14 65.39 -2.64
CA ARG A 2 10.37 65.56 -1.16
C ARG A 2 9.44 64.65 -0.31
N ASN A 3 9.87 63.76 0.59
CA ASN A 3 11.07 63.55 1.46
C ASN A 3 11.18 62.01 1.76
N SER A 4 12.31 61.30 1.85
CA SER A 4 13.51 61.31 2.73
C SER A 4 13.38 60.52 4.06
N VAL A 5 14.32 59.58 4.31
CA VAL A 5 15.13 59.27 5.53
C VAL A 5 15.78 57.87 5.37
N LEU A 6 17.08 57.80 4.98
CA LEU A 6 18.28 57.32 5.75
C LEU A 6 18.28 55.79 6.05
N VAL A 7 19.33 54.99 5.78
CA VAL A 7 20.68 55.00 6.40
C VAL A 7 21.75 54.24 5.56
N PHE A 8 22.85 54.97 5.30
CA PHE A 8 24.29 54.66 5.09
C PHE A 8 24.87 53.29 4.61
N LEU A 9 25.58 53.40 3.49
CA LEU A 9 26.78 52.67 3.04
C LEU A 9 28.04 53.10 3.83
N LEU A 10 29.02 52.20 4.00
CA LEU A 10 30.46 52.48 3.76
C LEU A 10 31.34 51.22 3.83
N LEU A 11 31.82 50.78 2.66
CA LEU A 11 33.09 50.07 2.47
C LEU A 11 34.25 51.08 2.63
N ALA A 12 35.37 50.68 3.24
CA ALA A 12 36.72 50.75 2.63
C ALA A 12 37.89 50.63 3.65
N MET A 13 38.91 49.88 3.21
CA MET A 13 40.37 50.04 3.40
C MET A 13 41.13 49.44 4.60
N PHE A 14 42.07 48.55 4.20
CA PHE A 14 43.48 48.42 4.59
C PHE A 14 43.88 47.95 6.00
N ALA A 15 44.56 46.80 6.07
CA ALA A 15 46.04 46.77 6.17
C ALA A 15 46.58 45.34 6.05
N VAL A 16 47.49 45.16 5.08
CA VAL A 16 48.40 44.02 4.93
C VAL A 16 49.60 44.25 5.86
N ILE A 17 49.99 43.25 6.65
CA ILE A 17 51.32 43.16 7.25
C ILE A 17 51.86 41.75 6.98
N LEU A 18 52.99 41.71 6.28
CA LEU A 18 53.86 40.56 6.01
C LEU A 18 55.08 40.65 6.95
N ALA A 19 55.47 39.52 7.56
CA ALA A 19 56.83 39.07 7.91
C ALA A 19 56.70 37.93 8.94
N ALA A 20 57.09 36.66 8.73
CA ALA A 20 58.33 36.01 8.25
C ALA A 20 58.98 35.22 9.42
N CYS A 21 59.59 34.07 9.06
CA CYS A 21 60.29 33.06 9.89
C CYS A 21 59.36 32.06 10.62
N GLY A 22 59.47 30.74 10.52
CA GLY A 22 60.56 29.86 10.07
C GLY A 22 60.92 28.88 11.20
N GLY A 23 60.72 27.58 10.97
CA GLY A 23 61.00 26.45 11.88
C GLY A 23 59.71 25.75 12.33
N SER A 24 59.55 24.44 12.37
CA SER A 24 60.31 23.25 11.99
C SER A 24 59.36 22.06 12.27
N GLU A 25 59.57 20.93 11.60
CA GLU A 25 58.69 19.75 11.61
C GLU A 25 58.34 19.19 12.99
N SER A 26 57.09 18.76 13.16
CA SER A 26 56.76 17.51 13.85
C SER A 26 55.51 16.90 13.22
N GLU A 27 55.73 15.86 12.42
CA GLU A 27 54.72 14.93 11.96
C GLU A 27 54.10 14.21 13.16
N ASP A 28 52.84 14.52 13.48
CA ASP A 28 51.99 13.64 14.29
C ASP A 28 51.12 12.82 13.32
N THR A 29 51.74 11.78 12.74
CA THR A 29 51.01 10.67 12.12
C THR A 29 50.38 9.83 13.22
N ALA A 30 49.26 10.28 13.78
CA ALA A 30 48.36 9.41 14.52
C ALA A 30 47.70 8.46 13.51
N ALA A 31 48.35 7.32 13.27
CA ALA A 31 47.78 6.22 12.52
C ALA A 31 46.41 5.87 13.12
N ALA A 32 45.35 6.13 12.35
CA ALA A 32 44.01 5.66 12.69
C ALA A 32 44.09 4.15 12.90
N LYS A 33 43.81 3.71 14.12
CA LYS A 33 43.64 2.29 14.45
C LYS A 33 42.64 1.72 13.44
N PRO A 34 42.92 0.59 12.79
CA PRO A 34 41.90 -0.09 11.99
C PRO A 34 40.69 -0.27 12.90
N ALA A 35 39.53 0.25 12.48
CA ALA A 35 38.28 -0.11 13.11
C ALA A 35 38.25 -1.63 13.12
N ALA A 36 38.16 -2.23 14.31
CA ALA A 36 38.02 -3.66 14.43
C ALA A 36 36.83 -4.05 13.55
N GLU A 37 37.04 -4.94 12.58
CA GLU A 37 35.94 -5.56 11.85
C GLU A 37 34.96 -6.07 12.91
N LYS A 38 33.75 -5.50 12.89
CA LYS A 38 32.62 -5.97 13.69
C LYS A 38 32.59 -7.48 13.46
N PRO A 39 32.59 -8.33 14.51
CA PRO A 39 32.54 -9.78 14.33
C PRO A 39 31.41 -10.05 13.34
N ALA A 40 31.71 -10.75 12.24
CA ALA A 40 30.70 -11.12 11.27
C ALA A 40 29.55 -11.74 12.05
N ALA A 41 28.42 -11.02 12.12
CA ALA A 41 27.23 -11.55 12.76
C ALA A 41 27.01 -12.92 12.12
N ALA A 42 26.92 -13.98 12.93
CA ALA A 42 26.73 -15.33 12.42
C ALA A 42 25.64 -15.28 11.35
N SER A 43 25.98 -15.68 10.11
CA SER A 43 25.08 -15.51 8.98
C SER A 43 23.85 -16.37 9.23
N LEU A 44 22.77 -15.73 9.67
CA LEU A 44 21.51 -16.39 9.95
C LEU A 44 21.01 -17.00 8.64
N THR A 45 20.63 -18.28 8.65
CA THR A 45 19.95 -18.88 7.49
C THR A 45 18.53 -18.32 7.36
N LEU A 46 17.90 -18.48 6.19
CA LEU A 46 16.51 -18.04 6.01
C LEU A 46 15.55 -18.84 6.90
N GLU A 47 15.82 -20.13 7.08
CA GLU A 47 15.06 -21.03 7.93
C GLU A 47 15.14 -20.60 9.41
N GLU A 48 16.33 -20.24 9.89
CA GLU A 48 16.50 -19.71 11.25
C GLU A 48 15.84 -18.34 11.41
N ALA A 49 15.93 -17.46 10.40
CA ALA A 49 15.28 -16.16 10.41
C ALA A 49 13.75 -16.26 10.47
N ALA A 50 13.18 -17.23 9.74
CA ALA A 50 11.76 -17.54 9.75
C ALA A 50 11.34 -18.14 11.09
N ALA A 51 12.10 -19.12 11.61
CA ALA A 51 11.83 -19.73 12.91
C ALA A 51 11.84 -18.71 14.07
N GLN A 52 12.72 -17.71 14.03
CA GLN A 52 12.75 -16.62 15.02
C GLN A 52 11.51 -15.71 14.99
N ARG A 53 10.75 -15.70 13.89
CA ARG A 53 9.56 -14.85 13.67
C ARG A 53 8.26 -15.65 13.59
N ALA A 54 8.34 -16.96 13.73
CA ALA A 54 7.19 -17.85 13.60
C ALA A 54 6.15 -17.59 14.70
N GLY A 55 4.90 -17.91 14.40
CA GLY A 55 3.82 -17.95 15.39
C GLY A 55 3.04 -16.65 15.57
N GLY A 56 3.17 -15.69 14.66
CA GLY A 56 2.43 -14.43 14.76
C GLY A 56 2.81 -13.37 13.72
N PRO A 57 2.42 -12.10 13.96
CA PRO A 57 2.71 -10.98 13.05
C PRO A 57 4.21 -10.82 12.79
N GLY A 58 4.58 -10.65 11.51
CA GLY A 58 5.97 -10.59 11.07
C GLY A 58 6.59 -11.94 10.69
N SER A 59 5.85 -13.05 10.87
CA SER A 59 6.21 -14.35 10.29
C SER A 59 6.25 -14.29 8.76
N PHE A 60 7.11 -15.12 8.16
CA PHE A 60 7.23 -15.27 6.71
C PHE A 60 7.50 -16.73 6.35
N TYR A 61 7.15 -17.12 5.13
CA TYR A 61 7.15 -18.50 4.67
C TYR A 61 8.52 -18.91 4.13
N VAL A 62 9.06 -20.01 4.66
CA VAL A 62 10.22 -20.73 4.12
C VAL A 62 9.93 -22.22 4.17
N GLY A 63 9.04 -22.70 3.30
CA GLY A 63 8.74 -24.13 3.15
C GLY A 63 7.81 -24.75 4.20
N ASP A 64 7.54 -24.06 5.32
CA ASP A 64 6.66 -24.52 6.39
C ASP A 64 5.55 -23.50 6.72
N LEU A 65 4.31 -23.80 6.32
CA LEU A 65 3.15 -22.93 6.57
C LEU A 65 2.77 -22.87 8.05
N SER A 66 3.14 -23.87 8.86
CA SER A 66 2.79 -23.88 10.29
C SER A 66 3.46 -22.73 11.04
N GLN A 67 4.56 -22.18 10.52
CA GLN A 67 5.25 -21.02 11.07
C GLN A 67 4.44 -19.73 10.95
N LEU A 68 3.47 -19.67 10.03
CA LEU A 68 2.59 -18.51 9.86
C LEU A 68 1.33 -18.58 10.73
N VAL A 69 1.05 -19.74 11.33
CA VAL A 69 -0.14 -19.95 12.18
C VAL A 69 0.04 -19.19 13.48
N GLY A 70 -0.96 -18.40 13.87
CA GLY A 70 -0.85 -17.56 15.06
C GLY A 70 -1.94 -16.49 15.12
N PRO A 71 -1.83 -15.55 16.08
CA PRO A 71 -2.74 -14.42 16.13
C PRO A 71 -2.59 -13.57 14.86
N ALA A 72 -3.72 -13.08 14.37
CA ALA A 72 -3.76 -12.09 13.30
C ALA A 72 -3.07 -10.79 13.73
N PRO A 73 -2.57 -9.98 12.78
CA PRO A 73 -1.88 -8.73 13.09
C PRO A 73 -2.75 -7.70 13.79
N GLY A 74 -4.08 -7.79 13.67
CA GLY A 74 -5.00 -6.96 14.43
C GLY A 74 -6.43 -7.51 14.39
N PRO A 75 -7.37 -6.84 15.09
CA PRO A 75 -8.75 -7.27 15.17
C PRO A 75 -9.41 -7.30 13.79
N THR A 76 -10.27 -8.28 13.55
CA THR A 76 -10.99 -8.52 12.29
C THR A 76 -10.11 -8.84 11.08
N LEU A 77 -8.82 -9.12 11.29
CA LEU A 77 -7.87 -9.48 10.22
C LEU A 77 -7.53 -10.97 10.17
N GLY A 78 -8.12 -11.77 11.05
CA GLY A 78 -8.01 -13.23 11.06
C GLY A 78 -9.34 -13.90 10.77
N ASP A 79 -9.44 -15.17 11.18
CA ASP A 79 -10.71 -15.88 11.24
C ASP A 79 -11.65 -15.34 12.34
N ALA A 80 -12.74 -16.05 12.62
CA ALA A 80 -13.72 -15.64 13.63
C ALA A 80 -13.15 -15.45 15.05
N ASN A 81 -11.95 -15.95 15.33
CA ASN A 81 -11.23 -15.77 16.59
C ASN A 81 -9.99 -14.87 16.45
N ASP A 82 -9.88 -14.12 15.35
CA ASP A 82 -8.71 -13.31 15.01
C ASP A 82 -7.41 -14.13 14.92
N MET A 83 -7.51 -15.34 14.37
CA MET A 83 -6.36 -16.22 14.14
C MET A 83 -6.07 -16.40 12.65
N ILE A 84 -4.80 -16.53 12.31
CA ILE A 84 -4.34 -17.11 11.05
C ILE A 84 -4.24 -18.62 11.27
N ASN A 85 -5.05 -19.40 10.55
CA ASN A 85 -5.11 -20.85 10.70
C ASN A 85 -4.48 -21.58 9.50
N LEU A 86 -4.01 -22.81 9.75
CA LEU A 86 -3.30 -23.62 8.76
C LEU A 86 -4.17 -23.94 7.54
N ALA A 87 -5.46 -24.24 7.74
CA ALA A 87 -6.36 -24.60 6.65
C ALA A 87 -6.55 -23.45 5.64
N GLY A 88 -6.61 -22.20 6.13
CA GLY A 88 -6.62 -21.01 5.28
C GLY A 88 -5.31 -20.87 4.50
N LEU A 89 -4.18 -21.01 5.18
CA LEU A 89 -2.85 -20.94 4.55
C LEU A 89 -2.64 -22.03 3.49
N GLU A 90 -3.11 -23.24 3.74
CA GLU A 90 -3.06 -24.36 2.79
C GLU A 90 -3.94 -24.11 1.56
N ARG A 91 -5.12 -23.53 1.76
CA ARG A 91 -6.02 -23.15 0.66
C ARG A 91 -5.39 -22.08 -0.23
N GLU A 92 -4.74 -21.09 0.37
CA GLU A 92 -4.08 -19.98 -0.34
C GLU A 92 -2.60 -20.27 -0.65
N ARG A 93 -2.17 -21.54 -0.60
CA ARG A 93 -0.76 -21.93 -0.70
C ARG A 93 -0.07 -21.43 -1.96
N TYR A 94 -0.83 -21.28 -3.06
CA TYR A 94 -0.34 -20.77 -4.34
C TYR A 94 0.22 -19.34 -4.25
N LEU A 95 -0.16 -18.55 -3.25
CA LEU A 95 0.44 -17.23 -3.01
C LEU A 95 1.91 -17.36 -2.59
N PHE A 96 2.20 -18.33 -1.73
CA PHE A 96 3.53 -18.57 -1.15
C PHE A 96 4.41 -19.40 -2.08
N ASP A 97 3.83 -20.40 -2.76
CA ASP A 97 4.50 -21.23 -3.76
C ASP A 97 4.59 -20.51 -5.12
N SER A 98 5.08 -19.27 -5.11
CA SER A 98 5.13 -18.39 -6.27
C SER A 98 6.49 -17.73 -6.46
N ALA A 99 6.88 -17.53 -7.72
CA ALA A 99 8.09 -16.80 -8.06
C ALA A 99 8.05 -15.33 -7.55
N TYR A 100 6.85 -14.77 -7.43
CA TYR A 100 6.66 -13.44 -6.86
C TYR A 100 7.02 -13.42 -5.37
N TYR A 101 6.48 -14.35 -4.57
CA TYR A 101 6.77 -14.44 -3.14
C TYR A 101 8.25 -14.74 -2.89
N ASP A 102 8.85 -15.66 -3.64
CA ASP A 102 10.30 -15.92 -3.61
C ASP A 102 11.11 -14.64 -3.86
N GLY A 103 10.66 -13.80 -4.79
CA GLY A 103 11.25 -12.49 -5.06
C GLY A 103 11.16 -11.55 -3.86
N LEU A 104 10.04 -11.54 -3.14
CA LEU A 104 9.86 -10.73 -1.92
C LEU A 104 10.80 -11.18 -0.79
N VAL A 105 10.91 -12.49 -0.55
CA VAL A 105 11.82 -13.03 0.49
C VAL A 105 13.27 -12.65 0.18
N LYS A 106 13.69 -12.78 -1.08
CA LYS A 106 15.04 -12.36 -1.54
C LYS A 106 15.25 -10.86 -1.35
N LYS A 107 14.29 -10.03 -1.76
CA LYS A 107 14.36 -8.55 -1.65
C LYS A 107 14.40 -8.09 -0.19
N SER A 108 13.78 -8.84 0.73
CA SER A 108 13.67 -8.46 2.15
C SER A 108 14.98 -8.59 2.92
N ASN A 109 15.93 -9.39 2.42
CA ASN A 109 17.28 -9.53 2.98
C ASN A 109 17.28 -9.85 4.50
N PHE A 110 16.43 -10.80 4.92
CA PHE A 110 16.21 -11.14 6.34
C PHE A 110 17.45 -11.69 7.06
N THR A 111 18.42 -12.23 6.31
CA THR A 111 19.63 -12.85 6.84
C THR A 111 20.77 -11.86 7.06
N ASN A 112 20.70 -10.69 6.44
CA ASN A 112 21.73 -9.65 6.55
C ASN A 112 21.09 -8.25 6.41
N PRO A 113 20.23 -7.83 7.34
CA PRO A 113 19.48 -6.59 7.21
C PRO A 113 20.44 -5.40 7.06
N THR A 114 20.14 -4.51 6.11
CA THR A 114 20.89 -3.29 5.89
C THR A 114 20.91 -2.45 7.16
N GLU A 115 22.09 -2.04 7.62
CA GLU A 115 22.23 -1.14 8.76
C GLU A 115 21.57 0.21 8.43
N LEU A 116 20.73 0.69 9.33
CA LEU A 116 20.10 2.00 9.19
C LEU A 116 21.16 3.08 9.38
N VAL A 117 21.49 3.80 8.31
CA VAL A 117 22.39 4.96 8.35
C VAL A 117 21.54 6.22 8.20
N TYR A 118 21.07 6.76 9.34
CA TYR A 118 20.29 8.00 9.36
C TYR A 118 20.53 8.78 10.66
N ASP A 119 21.11 9.97 10.53
CA ASP A 119 21.40 10.90 11.63
C ASP A 119 20.51 12.16 11.62
N GLY A 120 19.54 12.24 10.70
CA GLY A 120 18.61 13.35 10.58
C GLY A 120 17.43 13.31 11.56
N GLU A 121 16.59 14.34 11.43
CA GLU A 121 15.30 14.46 12.12
C GLU A 121 14.31 13.41 11.64
N PRO A 122 13.36 12.92 12.47
CA PRO A 122 12.35 11.96 12.02
C PRO A 122 11.60 12.44 10.76
N ILE A 123 11.41 11.52 9.82
CA ILE A 123 10.62 11.75 8.61
C ILE A 123 9.19 11.30 8.89
N GLU A 124 8.23 12.21 8.69
CA GLU A 124 6.81 11.95 8.85
C GLU A 124 6.17 11.84 7.46
N ILE A 125 5.54 10.70 7.15
CA ILE A 125 4.82 10.49 5.90
C ILE A 125 3.38 10.10 6.20
N GLN A 126 2.44 10.80 5.58
CA GLN A 126 1.04 10.41 5.60
C GLN A 126 0.80 9.31 4.56
N VAL A 127 0.14 8.22 4.99
CA VAL A 127 -0.33 7.14 4.12
C VAL A 127 -1.84 7.25 3.99
N THR A 128 -2.33 7.61 2.81
CA THR A 128 -3.76 7.79 2.57
C THR A 128 -4.36 6.51 1.99
N CYS A 129 -5.23 5.84 2.75
CA CYS A 129 -5.95 4.66 2.31
C CYS A 129 -7.36 5.00 1.81
N ILE A 130 -8.07 4.01 1.25
CA ILE A 130 -9.43 4.21 0.74
C ILE A 130 -10.39 4.62 1.88
N ASN A 131 -10.41 3.84 2.95
CA ASN A 131 -11.26 4.03 4.13
C ASN A 131 -10.70 3.19 5.30
N ARG A 132 -10.64 3.77 6.51
CA ARG A 132 -10.13 3.08 7.72
C ARG A 132 -10.90 1.83 8.10
N THR A 133 -12.17 1.70 7.68
CA THR A 133 -12.97 0.52 8.00
C THR A 133 -12.54 -0.73 7.22
N LEU A 134 -11.80 -0.55 6.11
CA LEU A 134 -11.39 -1.63 5.23
C LEU A 134 -10.21 -2.43 5.79
N ALA A 135 -10.26 -3.75 5.59
CA ALA A 135 -9.21 -4.67 6.00
C ALA A 135 -7.84 -4.28 5.42
N THR A 136 -7.78 -3.77 4.18
CA THR A 136 -6.54 -3.31 3.55
C THR A 136 -5.89 -2.15 4.32
N CYS A 137 -6.68 -1.17 4.72
CA CYS A 137 -6.20 -0.03 5.50
C CYS A 137 -5.74 -0.46 6.91
N LYS A 138 -6.50 -1.35 7.57
CA LYS A 138 -6.09 -1.94 8.85
C LYS A 138 -4.80 -2.74 8.73
N LEU A 139 -4.59 -3.50 7.65
CA LEU A 139 -3.34 -4.22 7.40
C LEU A 139 -2.15 -3.28 7.22
N VAL A 140 -2.33 -2.11 6.59
CA VAL A 140 -1.28 -1.08 6.51
C VAL A 140 -0.88 -0.63 7.92
N GLU A 141 -1.85 -0.31 8.76
CA GLU A 141 -1.60 0.13 10.13
C GLU A 141 -0.90 -0.95 10.95
N GLU A 142 -1.45 -2.17 10.94
CA GLU A 142 -1.00 -3.28 11.78
C GLU A 142 0.31 -3.92 11.31
N VAL A 143 0.65 -3.82 10.02
CA VAL A 143 1.84 -4.47 9.44
C VAL A 143 2.84 -3.43 8.94
N LEU A 144 2.49 -2.62 7.94
CA LEU A 144 3.45 -1.73 7.30
C LEU A 144 3.96 -0.67 8.28
N ILE A 145 3.06 0.00 8.99
CA ILE A 145 3.41 1.13 9.86
C ILE A 145 4.17 0.64 11.09
N LYS A 146 3.64 -0.35 11.81
CA LYS A 146 4.33 -0.93 12.98
C LYS A 146 5.72 -1.44 12.64
N ASN A 147 5.85 -2.24 11.58
CA ASN A 147 7.16 -2.78 11.18
C ASN A 147 8.12 -1.67 10.70
N THR A 148 7.61 -0.62 10.05
CA THR A 148 8.44 0.51 9.62
C THR A 148 8.99 1.27 10.83
N ALA A 149 8.13 1.60 11.80
CA ALA A 149 8.55 2.29 13.01
C ALA A 149 9.59 1.48 13.79
N GLU A 150 9.38 0.18 13.97
CA GLU A 150 10.33 -0.71 14.65
C GLU A 150 11.68 -0.80 13.92
N ARG A 151 11.64 -1.07 12.60
CA ARG A 151 12.86 -1.24 11.79
C ARG A 151 13.66 0.06 11.65
N THR A 152 12.99 1.20 11.71
CA THR A 152 13.64 2.51 11.59
C THR A 152 13.85 3.20 12.93
N GLN A 153 13.55 2.53 14.05
CA GLN A 153 13.67 3.11 15.39
C GLN A 153 12.91 4.46 15.52
N GLY A 154 11.74 4.56 14.88
CA GLY A 154 10.91 5.76 14.84
C GLY A 154 11.49 6.92 14.02
N LYS A 155 12.53 6.67 13.20
CA LYS A 155 13.10 7.68 12.30
C LYS A 155 12.29 7.87 11.02
N LEU A 156 11.51 6.87 10.63
CA LEU A 156 10.48 7.00 9.62
C LEU A 156 9.14 6.62 10.25
N ASN A 157 8.29 7.62 10.41
CA ASN A 157 6.97 7.47 10.98
C ASN A 157 5.93 7.62 9.88
N LEU A 158 5.04 6.64 9.83
CA LEU A 158 3.93 6.61 8.88
C LEU A 158 2.64 6.82 9.66
N THR A 159 1.77 7.71 9.18
CA THR A 159 0.46 7.96 9.80
C THR A 159 -0.66 7.68 8.81
N VAL A 160 -1.62 6.83 9.17
CA VAL A 160 -2.78 6.55 8.32
C VAL A 160 -3.75 7.73 8.31
N THR A 161 -4.21 8.05 7.11
CA THR A 161 -5.43 8.84 6.86
C THR A 161 -6.28 8.15 5.80
N SER A 162 -7.48 8.65 5.55
CA SER A 162 -8.34 8.14 4.49
C SER A 162 -8.82 9.23 3.54
N PHE A 163 -9.19 8.87 2.30
CA PHE A 163 -9.74 9.84 1.35
C PHE A 163 -10.91 10.66 1.93
N PRO A 164 -11.91 10.05 2.63
CA PRO A 164 -13.00 10.82 3.24
C PRO A 164 -12.54 11.83 4.30
N GLU A 165 -11.54 11.51 5.12
CA GLU A 165 -10.99 12.43 6.12
C GLU A 165 -10.34 13.66 5.50
N LEU A 166 -9.73 13.48 4.33
CA LEU A 166 -9.04 14.54 3.61
C LEU A 166 -9.98 15.29 2.62
N GLY A 167 -11.23 14.85 2.48
CA GLY A 167 -12.16 15.39 1.47
C GLY A 167 -11.72 15.10 0.04
N LEU A 168 -10.98 14.00 -0.16
CA LEU A 168 -10.45 13.56 -1.46
C LEU A 168 -11.28 12.40 -1.99
N ALA A 169 -11.15 12.13 -3.29
CA ALA A 169 -11.78 11.00 -3.94
C ALA A 169 -10.72 9.99 -4.41
N GLY A 170 -10.98 8.70 -4.19
CA GLY A 170 -10.07 7.62 -4.62
C GLY A 170 -9.69 7.64 -6.12
N PRO A 171 -10.57 8.03 -7.06
CA PRO A 171 -10.21 8.22 -8.48
C PRO A 171 -9.08 9.22 -8.72
N ASP A 172 -8.92 10.22 -7.84
CA ASP A 172 -7.88 11.24 -8.01
C ASP A 172 -6.51 10.76 -7.50
N SER A 173 -6.43 9.60 -6.84
CA SER A 173 -5.24 9.11 -6.13
C SER A 173 -3.97 9.09 -6.98
N LEU A 174 -4.05 8.64 -8.24
CA LEU A 174 -2.88 8.61 -9.14
C LEU A 174 -2.41 10.03 -9.51
N ALA A 175 -3.35 10.94 -9.80
CA ALA A 175 -3.03 12.34 -10.12
C ALA A 175 -2.44 13.07 -8.91
N LEU A 176 -2.96 12.82 -7.71
CA LEU A 176 -2.47 13.40 -6.44
C LEU A 176 -1.06 12.94 -6.07
N VAL A 177 -0.66 11.73 -6.48
CA VAL A 177 0.73 11.29 -6.37
C VAL A 177 1.59 11.95 -7.45
N ARG A 178 1.09 12.01 -8.68
CA ARG A 178 1.78 12.57 -9.85
C ARG A 178 2.15 14.05 -9.65
N ASP A 179 1.30 14.84 -9.00
CA ASP A 179 1.55 16.27 -8.73
C ASP A 179 2.25 16.53 -7.38
N GLY A 180 2.45 15.48 -6.56
CA GLY A 180 3.11 15.56 -5.26
C GLY A 180 2.22 16.03 -4.11
N THR A 181 0.90 16.15 -4.30
CA THR A 181 -0.05 16.48 -3.23
C THR A 181 -0.09 15.41 -2.14
N ILE A 182 -0.04 14.12 -2.52
CA ILE A 182 0.08 13.00 -1.59
C ILE A 182 1.38 12.23 -1.85
N ALA A 183 2.19 12.06 -0.81
CA ALA A 183 3.45 11.32 -0.89
C ALA A 183 3.26 9.78 -0.91
N PHE A 184 2.23 9.26 -0.23
CA PHE A 184 1.95 7.82 -0.16
C PHE A 184 0.45 7.59 -0.09
N THR A 185 -0.12 6.91 -1.08
CA THR A 185 -1.54 6.52 -1.08
C THR A 185 -1.75 5.09 -1.59
N GLU A 186 -2.85 4.48 -1.17
CA GLU A 186 -3.42 3.29 -1.78
C GLU A 186 -4.07 3.66 -3.11
N ILE A 187 -3.72 2.92 -4.17
CA ILE A 187 -4.32 3.09 -5.51
C ILE A 187 -5.09 1.82 -5.84
N THR A 188 -6.40 1.97 -6.10
CA THR A 188 -7.22 0.90 -6.66
C THR A 188 -7.21 1.01 -8.18
N SER A 189 -6.76 -0.02 -8.89
CA SER A 189 -6.61 0.03 -10.36
C SER A 189 -7.88 0.47 -11.10
N GLY A 190 -9.06 -0.02 -10.69
CA GLY A 190 -10.33 0.37 -11.32
C GLY A 190 -10.69 1.85 -11.17
N TYR A 191 -10.28 2.50 -10.07
CA TYR A 191 -10.54 3.92 -9.83
C TYR A 191 -9.76 4.83 -10.76
N VAL A 192 -8.54 4.42 -11.10
CA VAL A 192 -7.60 5.24 -11.88
C VAL A 192 -7.54 4.81 -13.34
N ALA A 193 -8.44 3.93 -13.78
CA ALA A 193 -8.51 3.46 -15.16
C ALA A 193 -8.85 4.57 -16.16
N GLY A 194 -9.46 5.68 -15.72
CA GLY A 194 -9.65 6.87 -16.55
C GLY A 194 -8.32 7.57 -16.90
N ASP A 195 -7.35 7.55 -15.99
CA ASP A 195 -6.03 8.15 -16.14
C ASP A 195 -5.04 7.19 -16.80
N LEU A 196 -5.01 5.95 -16.31
CA LEU A 196 -4.09 4.89 -16.75
C LEU A 196 -4.86 3.59 -17.01
N PRO A 197 -5.56 3.47 -18.15
CA PRO A 197 -6.47 2.35 -18.45
C PRO A 197 -5.85 0.95 -18.36
N GLN A 198 -4.54 0.85 -18.61
CA GLN A 198 -3.79 -0.41 -18.57
C GLN A 198 -3.83 -1.06 -17.18
N LEU A 199 -4.00 -0.28 -16.11
CA LEU A 199 -4.07 -0.84 -14.76
C LEU A 199 -5.31 -1.71 -14.56
N GLU A 200 -6.37 -1.49 -15.32
CA GLU A 200 -7.62 -2.22 -15.18
C GLU A 200 -7.52 -3.69 -15.63
N ILE A 201 -6.43 -4.08 -16.29
CA ILE A 201 -6.15 -5.49 -16.62
C ILE A 201 -6.17 -6.39 -15.37
N THR A 202 -5.97 -5.82 -14.17
CA THR A 202 -6.04 -6.56 -12.91
C THR A 202 -7.49 -6.89 -12.47
N PHE A 203 -8.50 -6.33 -13.13
CA PHE A 203 -9.92 -6.47 -12.80
C PHE A 203 -10.76 -6.91 -14.02
N LEU A 204 -10.48 -8.11 -14.53
CA LEU A 204 -11.25 -8.71 -15.62
C LEU A 204 -12.30 -9.69 -15.09
N TYR A 205 -13.55 -9.23 -15.03
CA TYR A 205 -14.67 -9.98 -14.47
C TYR A 205 -15.09 -11.13 -15.39
N GLY A 206 -15.26 -12.32 -14.81
CA GLY A 206 -15.66 -13.54 -15.53
C GLY A 206 -14.53 -14.24 -16.29
N LEU A 207 -13.30 -13.72 -16.25
CA LEU A 207 -12.15 -14.32 -16.95
C LEU A 207 -11.52 -15.47 -16.17
N TYR A 208 -11.45 -15.37 -14.84
CA TYR A 208 -10.70 -16.29 -14.00
C TYR A 208 -11.61 -17.36 -13.39
N PRO A 209 -11.30 -18.66 -13.55
CA PRO A 209 -12.12 -19.73 -13.01
C PRO A 209 -11.91 -19.97 -11.50
N ASP A 210 -10.77 -19.52 -10.97
CA ASP A 210 -10.38 -19.63 -9.56
C ASP A 210 -9.35 -18.55 -9.19
N HIS A 211 -9.11 -18.38 -7.89
CA HIS A 211 -8.21 -17.36 -7.35
C HIS A 211 -6.73 -17.65 -7.64
N GLU A 212 -6.34 -18.91 -7.84
CA GLU A 212 -4.95 -19.26 -8.17
C GLU A 212 -4.59 -18.80 -9.59
N ILE A 213 -5.48 -19.02 -10.55
CA ILE A 213 -5.31 -18.57 -11.94
C ILE A 213 -5.37 -17.03 -12.01
N GLU A 214 -6.29 -16.38 -11.30
CA GLU A 214 -6.32 -14.92 -11.18
C GLU A 214 -4.99 -14.38 -10.65
N TYR A 215 -4.50 -14.93 -9.55
CA TYR A 215 -3.23 -14.53 -8.95
C TYR A 215 -2.07 -14.68 -9.93
N LYS A 216 -1.95 -15.84 -10.59
CA LYS A 216 -0.87 -16.09 -11.57
C LYS A 216 -0.92 -15.11 -12.74
N ALA A 217 -2.11 -14.81 -13.26
CA ALA A 217 -2.30 -13.86 -14.34
C ALA A 217 -1.88 -12.43 -13.91
N ASN A 218 -2.37 -11.97 -12.77
CA ASN A 218 -2.03 -10.66 -12.21
C ASN A 218 -0.53 -10.56 -11.87
N ALA A 219 0.05 -11.61 -11.28
CA ALA A 219 1.47 -11.66 -10.92
C ALA A 219 2.39 -11.63 -12.16
N ALA A 220 1.95 -12.16 -13.30
CA ALA A 220 2.72 -12.16 -14.54
C ALA A 220 2.80 -10.76 -15.19
N VAL A 221 1.81 -9.89 -14.97
CA VAL A 221 1.77 -8.56 -15.60
C VAL A 221 2.22 -7.42 -14.67
N GLN A 222 2.26 -7.65 -13.36
CA GLN A 222 2.45 -6.60 -12.36
C GLN A 222 3.74 -5.77 -12.51
N GLY A 223 4.83 -6.36 -13.03
CA GLY A 223 6.09 -5.66 -13.25
C GLY A 223 5.93 -4.55 -14.30
N TYR A 224 5.26 -4.87 -15.40
CA TYR A 224 4.92 -3.88 -16.43
C TYR A 224 3.98 -2.79 -15.88
N LEU A 225 3.01 -3.16 -15.03
CA LEU A 225 2.11 -2.18 -14.42
C LEU A 225 2.85 -1.22 -13.49
N GLU A 226 3.84 -1.71 -12.75
CA GLU A 226 4.68 -0.87 -11.90
C GLU A 226 5.56 0.08 -12.71
N GLU A 227 6.16 -0.38 -13.82
CA GLU A 227 6.88 0.51 -14.73
C GLU A 227 5.98 1.61 -15.31
N LEU A 228 4.72 1.28 -15.63
CA LEU A 228 3.73 2.26 -16.09
C LEU A 228 3.40 3.29 -15.00
N ILE A 229 3.16 2.84 -13.76
CA ILE A 229 2.90 3.74 -12.62
C ILE A 229 4.11 4.65 -12.37
N GLN A 230 5.32 4.09 -12.34
CA GLN A 230 6.55 4.86 -12.12
C GLN A 230 6.73 5.93 -13.20
N LYS A 231 6.51 5.57 -14.47
CA LYS A 231 6.61 6.52 -15.58
C LYS A 231 5.54 7.62 -15.49
N ASP A 232 4.29 7.24 -15.24
CA ASP A 232 3.16 8.16 -15.21
C ASP A 232 3.26 9.17 -14.06
N THR A 233 3.71 8.70 -12.89
CA THR A 233 3.90 9.53 -11.69
C THR A 233 5.22 10.32 -11.69
N GLY A 234 6.04 10.22 -12.75
CA GLY A 234 7.34 10.90 -12.81
C GLY A 234 8.41 10.36 -11.84
N GLY A 235 8.26 9.11 -11.40
CA GLY A 235 9.23 8.41 -10.54
C GLY A 235 8.66 7.89 -9.21
N GLY A 236 7.35 8.00 -8.98
CA GLY A 236 6.70 7.42 -7.79
C GLY A 236 6.91 5.91 -7.70
N GLN A 237 7.03 5.36 -6.49
CA GLN A 237 7.42 3.96 -6.28
C GLN A 237 6.25 3.12 -5.75
N VAL A 238 6.08 1.92 -6.28
CA VAL A 238 5.10 0.95 -5.75
C VAL A 238 5.74 0.21 -4.59
N ILE A 239 5.36 0.57 -3.36
CA ILE A 239 5.95 0.02 -2.13
C ILE A 239 5.40 -1.37 -1.80
N SER A 240 4.10 -1.60 -2.04
CA SER A 240 3.43 -2.85 -1.72
C SER A 240 2.26 -3.09 -2.66
N ARG A 241 1.86 -4.36 -2.76
CA ARG A 241 0.65 -4.81 -3.45
C ARG A 241 -0.20 -5.60 -2.45
N MET A 242 -1.49 -5.26 -2.41
CA MET A 242 -2.44 -5.93 -1.53
C MET A 242 -3.13 -7.05 -2.31
N TRP A 243 -2.70 -8.27 -2.05
CA TRP A 243 -3.33 -9.46 -2.60
C TRP A 243 -4.49 -9.87 -1.70
N VAL A 244 -5.69 -9.89 -2.26
CA VAL A 244 -6.90 -10.27 -1.55
C VAL A 244 -7.32 -11.65 -2.07
N SER A 245 -6.82 -12.70 -1.40
CA SER A 245 -7.33 -14.07 -1.62
C SER A 245 -8.79 -14.16 -1.20
N GLY A 246 -9.61 -14.91 -1.93
CA GLY A 246 -11.04 -14.97 -1.64
C GLY A 246 -11.81 -13.71 -2.05
N GLY A 247 -11.24 -12.87 -2.92
CA GLY A 247 -11.78 -11.59 -3.38
C GLY A 247 -12.95 -11.69 -4.36
N ASP A 248 -13.84 -12.66 -4.17
CA ASP A 248 -15.04 -12.77 -4.99
C ASP A 248 -15.90 -11.52 -4.84
N ASN A 249 -16.36 -10.99 -5.97
CA ASN A 249 -17.25 -9.85 -5.99
C ASN A 249 -18.71 -10.33 -5.91
N PHE A 250 -19.49 -9.66 -5.07
CA PHE A 250 -20.90 -9.96 -4.86
C PHE A 250 -21.73 -8.73 -5.16
N PHE A 251 -22.98 -8.95 -5.59
CA PHE A 251 -23.97 -7.90 -5.73
C PHE A 251 -24.72 -7.75 -4.41
N PHE A 252 -24.64 -6.58 -3.80
CA PHE A 252 -25.44 -6.21 -2.64
C PHE A 252 -26.63 -5.40 -3.14
N CYS A 253 -27.82 -5.98 -3.06
CA CYS A 253 -29.02 -5.44 -3.69
C CYS A 253 -30.14 -5.15 -2.68
N ARG A 254 -30.90 -4.10 -2.96
CA ARG A 254 -32.14 -3.77 -2.22
C ARG A 254 -33.28 -4.72 -2.55
N ASP A 255 -33.36 -5.14 -3.81
CA ASP A 255 -34.37 -6.08 -4.29
C ASP A 255 -33.77 -7.46 -4.55
N LYS A 256 -34.63 -8.49 -4.50
CA LYS A 256 -34.22 -9.87 -4.79
C LYS A 256 -33.81 -10.03 -6.26
N ILE A 257 -32.65 -10.62 -6.49
CA ILE A 257 -32.14 -11.02 -7.81
C ILE A 257 -32.02 -12.55 -7.85
N ASN A 258 -32.69 -13.23 -8.79
CA ASN A 258 -32.58 -14.69 -8.95
C ASN A 258 -32.05 -15.08 -10.34
N THR A 259 -32.19 -14.20 -11.32
CA THR A 259 -31.79 -14.44 -12.71
C THR A 259 -31.08 -13.22 -13.28
N ALA A 260 -30.28 -13.43 -14.32
CA ALA A 260 -29.63 -12.34 -15.05
C ALA A 260 -30.62 -11.28 -15.56
N ALA A 261 -31.85 -11.68 -15.91
CA ALA A 261 -32.88 -10.77 -16.38
C ALA A 261 -33.37 -9.78 -15.31
N ASP A 262 -33.23 -10.11 -14.02
CA ASP A 262 -33.66 -9.25 -12.90
C ASP A 262 -32.78 -8.00 -12.77
N PHE A 263 -31.56 -8.02 -13.34
CA PHE A 263 -30.68 -6.86 -13.41
C PHE A 263 -31.14 -5.81 -14.43
N LYS A 264 -32.05 -6.16 -15.34
CA LYS A 264 -32.42 -5.26 -16.45
C LYS A 264 -32.93 -3.92 -15.93
N GLY A 265 -32.24 -2.85 -16.31
CA GLY A 265 -32.58 -1.47 -15.94
C GLY A 265 -32.25 -1.07 -14.49
N LYS A 266 -31.73 -1.99 -13.66
CA LYS A 266 -31.26 -1.69 -12.31
C LYS A 266 -30.06 -0.74 -12.37
N LYS A 267 -30.00 0.24 -11.47
CA LYS A 267 -28.85 1.12 -11.29
C LYS A 267 -27.86 0.46 -10.35
N VAL A 268 -26.72 0.02 -10.89
CA VAL A 268 -25.74 -0.73 -10.12
C VAL A 268 -24.45 0.06 -10.00
N ARG A 269 -23.91 0.16 -8.79
CA ARG A 269 -22.63 0.81 -8.58
C ARG A 269 -21.50 0.04 -9.25
N SER A 270 -20.68 0.79 -9.98
CA SER A 270 -19.38 0.39 -10.52
C SER A 270 -18.26 1.24 -9.91
N HIS A 271 -17.03 0.74 -10.02
CA HIS A 271 -15.79 1.41 -9.61
C HIS A 271 -14.67 1.32 -10.65
N GLY A 272 -15.01 0.96 -11.89
CA GLY A 272 -14.08 0.84 -13.02
C GLY A 272 -14.84 0.57 -14.32
N ALA A 273 -14.21 0.81 -15.47
CA ALA A 273 -14.83 0.57 -16.76
C ALA A 273 -15.06 -0.93 -17.04
N ALA A 274 -14.14 -1.81 -16.66
CA ALA A 274 -14.31 -3.27 -16.80
C ALA A 274 -15.46 -3.81 -15.96
N LEU A 275 -15.63 -3.28 -14.74
CA LEU A 275 -16.80 -3.62 -13.92
C LEU A 275 -18.09 -3.06 -14.54
N SER A 276 -18.05 -1.84 -15.09
CA SER A 276 -19.21 -1.25 -15.77
C SER A 276 -19.63 -2.07 -17.00
N ASP A 277 -18.67 -2.49 -17.83
CA ASP A 277 -18.93 -3.33 -19.01
C ASP A 277 -19.59 -4.67 -18.60
N TRP A 278 -19.08 -5.29 -17.53
CA TRP A 278 -19.67 -6.52 -16.99
C TRP A 278 -21.11 -6.31 -16.47
N ILE A 279 -21.38 -5.21 -15.75
CA ILE A 279 -22.71 -4.84 -15.27
C ILE A 279 -23.67 -4.58 -16.45
N GLU A 280 -23.22 -3.83 -17.45
CA GLU A 280 -24.01 -3.50 -18.65
C GLU A 280 -24.28 -4.74 -19.50
N GLY A 281 -23.35 -5.72 -19.51
CA GLY A 281 -23.55 -7.03 -20.11
C GLY A 281 -24.74 -7.82 -19.53
N PHE A 282 -25.10 -7.58 -18.27
CA PHE A 282 -26.33 -8.13 -17.66
C PHE A 282 -27.59 -7.28 -17.93
N GLY A 283 -27.47 -6.18 -18.67
CA GLY A 283 -28.58 -5.26 -18.98
C GLY A 283 -28.92 -4.28 -17.85
N ALA A 284 -28.09 -4.21 -16.81
CA ALA A 284 -28.15 -3.16 -15.79
C ALA A 284 -27.52 -1.86 -16.29
N ASN A 285 -27.78 -0.77 -15.58
CA ASN A 285 -27.18 0.54 -15.81
C ASN A 285 -26.04 0.73 -14.80
N ALA A 286 -24.79 0.65 -15.26
CA ALA A 286 -23.62 0.90 -14.41
C ALA A 286 -23.55 2.39 -14.01
N GLN A 287 -23.27 2.66 -12.75
CA GLN A 287 -23.10 4.01 -12.21
C GLN A 287 -21.78 4.07 -11.45
N PHE A 288 -20.81 4.85 -11.94
CA PHE A 288 -19.55 5.03 -11.21
C PHE A 288 -19.81 5.86 -9.95
N VAL A 289 -19.58 5.26 -8.78
CA VAL A 289 -19.78 5.93 -7.48
C VAL A 289 -18.61 5.59 -6.56
N ALA A 290 -18.02 6.62 -5.95
CA ALA A 290 -16.92 6.47 -5.02
C ALA A 290 -17.38 5.66 -3.80
N PHE A 291 -16.52 4.78 -3.30
CA PHE A 291 -16.88 3.80 -2.28
C PHE A 291 -17.48 4.39 -0.98
N ALA A 292 -17.05 5.60 -0.61
CA ALA A 292 -17.58 6.31 0.57
C ALA A 292 -19.05 6.74 0.40
N GLU A 293 -19.53 6.93 -0.83
CA GLU A 293 -20.86 7.45 -1.13
C GLU A 293 -21.89 6.32 -1.32
N VAL A 294 -21.43 5.08 -1.50
CA VAL A 294 -22.29 3.96 -1.91
C VAL A 294 -23.35 3.64 -0.86
N TYR A 295 -23.00 3.68 0.43
CA TYR A 295 -23.96 3.44 1.50
C TYR A 295 -25.15 4.41 1.39
N THR A 296 -24.87 5.72 1.32
CA THR A 296 -25.90 6.75 1.24
C THR A 296 -26.69 6.67 -0.08
N ALA A 297 -26.03 6.29 -1.18
CA ALA A 297 -26.70 6.12 -2.46
C ALA A 297 -27.64 4.90 -2.49
N LEU A 298 -27.29 3.80 -1.81
CA LEU A 298 -28.17 2.65 -1.60
C LEU A 298 -29.32 3.00 -0.65
N GLU A 299 -29.02 3.63 0.50
CA GLU A 299 -30.00 4.06 1.51
C GLU A 299 -31.10 4.95 0.88
N ARG A 300 -30.70 5.90 0.03
CA ARG A 300 -31.62 6.83 -0.64
C ARG A 300 -32.30 6.24 -1.87
N GLY A 301 -31.98 5.01 -2.24
CA GLY A 301 -32.51 4.34 -3.45
C GLY A 301 -32.08 5.00 -4.76
N ILE A 302 -30.95 5.71 -4.76
CA ILE A 302 -30.31 6.21 -5.99
C ILE A 302 -29.71 5.03 -6.77
N LEU A 303 -29.11 4.09 -6.03
CA LEU A 303 -28.64 2.80 -6.52
C LEU A 303 -29.60 1.70 -6.08
N ASP A 304 -29.79 0.70 -6.93
CA ASP A 304 -30.53 -0.52 -6.62
C ASP A 304 -29.61 -1.61 -6.05
N CYS A 305 -28.36 -1.66 -6.54
CA CYS A 305 -27.33 -2.57 -6.06
C CYS A 305 -25.94 -1.92 -6.07
N GLY A 306 -25.00 -2.52 -5.33
CA GLY A 306 -23.58 -2.26 -5.48
C GLY A 306 -22.78 -3.55 -5.63
N VAL A 307 -21.63 -3.47 -6.31
CA VAL A 307 -20.69 -4.59 -6.47
C VAL A 307 -19.39 -4.30 -5.75
N THR A 308 -18.93 -5.26 -4.95
CA THR A 308 -17.61 -5.28 -4.28
C THR A 308 -17.38 -6.64 -3.62
N VAL A 309 -16.19 -6.85 -3.08
CA VAL A 309 -15.86 -7.98 -2.18
C VAL A 309 -16.59 -7.90 -0.83
N ALA A 310 -16.94 -9.06 -0.26
CA ALA A 310 -17.82 -9.14 0.92
C ALA A 310 -17.32 -8.38 2.15
N PHE A 311 -16.02 -8.49 2.48
CA PHE A 311 -15.47 -7.78 3.64
C PHE A 311 -15.52 -6.26 3.49
N ALA A 312 -15.42 -5.74 2.26
CA ALA A 312 -15.49 -4.31 1.99
C ALA A 312 -16.91 -3.79 2.17
N ALA A 313 -17.91 -4.49 1.60
CA ALA A 313 -19.32 -4.19 1.81
C ALA A 313 -19.70 -4.25 3.31
N HIS A 314 -19.21 -5.26 4.03
CA HIS A 314 -19.39 -5.37 5.47
C HIS A 314 -18.75 -4.21 6.23
N GLY A 315 -17.50 -3.84 5.89
CA GLY A 315 -16.80 -2.71 6.51
C GLY A 315 -17.52 -1.37 6.32
N GLN A 316 -18.24 -1.21 5.21
CA GLN A 316 -19.11 -0.05 4.94
C GLN A 316 -20.56 -0.24 5.34
N ARG A 317 -20.89 -1.35 6.02
CA ARG A 317 -22.23 -1.65 6.53
C ARG A 317 -23.33 -1.66 5.46
N TRP A 318 -23.01 -2.09 4.24
CA TRP A 318 -24.01 -2.16 3.16
C TRP A 318 -25.18 -3.10 3.50
N TYR A 319 -24.96 -4.06 4.40
CA TYR A 319 -26.00 -4.95 4.94
C TYR A 319 -27.12 -4.22 5.70
N GLU A 320 -26.97 -2.94 6.05
CA GLU A 320 -28.03 -2.14 6.69
C GLU A 320 -28.99 -1.50 5.68
N VAL A 321 -28.56 -1.44 4.41
CA VAL A 321 -29.24 -0.73 3.32
C VAL A 321 -29.47 -1.61 2.09
N THR A 322 -29.19 -2.90 2.21
CA THR A 322 -29.44 -3.94 1.20
C THR A 322 -29.99 -5.17 1.90
N ASP A 323 -30.92 -5.86 1.23
CA ASP A 323 -31.61 -7.03 1.77
C ASP A 323 -31.09 -8.35 1.18
N TYR A 324 -30.31 -8.28 0.09
CA TYR A 324 -29.83 -9.43 -0.68
C TYR A 324 -28.36 -9.30 -1.05
N MET A 325 -27.67 -10.44 -1.02
CA MET A 325 -26.30 -10.67 -1.48
C MET A 325 -26.27 -11.85 -2.45
#